data_AF-A0A950ACF1-F1
#
_entry.id   AF-A0A950ACF1-F1
#
_cell.length_a   1.000
_cell.length_b   1.000
_cell.length_c   1.000
_cell.angle_alpha   90.00
_cell.angle_beta   90.00
_cell.angle_gamma   90.00
#
_symmetry.space_group_name_H-M   'P 1'
#
loop_
_entity.id
_entity.type
_entity.pdbx_description
1 polymer ?
#
loop_
_entity_poly.entity_id
_entity_poly.type
_entity_poly.pdbx_seq_one_letter_code
_entity_poly.pdbx_strand_id
1 'polypeptide(L)'
;MDDERRKQRQRLLIRALIIVLVVAILGFWPLPYYVVGPWAAEDLDHVVHVAGASPPPGAMYDTTIIPLPGRPATVIAAKLLPGVEILPRTELAPSNMSDFEVIRASYASQEEGKQSAAIVAAHAVGLPFEFKHIYSIARLNPLRTSGQCFRPGDRLVSVDGTPIDALGILVGAAQSKPAGSHFDVRVVRGGKQARLRCTTALIQKRPRFGVVLGVNEIIGPLPIEVTYTLPWYQSGGSSGLMFALQIYRTLTHVDLTHGLGVAGTGVIDNDGNVGPIVGARQKVIAAKRKGASVFLVPAQNYDDVRDTPGMRVIPVSNFNEAVNWLSWRLGSCPKAADDITSLTGIAFADLPIGDAELNGTKLPAGILRLDYGHAACNLIRFWYFWRDRGVPLRVHFVKSTMRQATLSMMHGRPTLIITDTRGRAYSKALPRLPDALVGYFISNRPGIALWTSPHTYDYVGFGAQGITLWHAQPTQ
;
A
#
# COMPACT_ATOMS: atom_id res chain seq x y z
N MET A 1 -64.38 -25.77 -36.19
CA MET A 1 -63.14 -25.17 -36.71
C MET A 1 -62.76 -23.87 -35.97
N ASP A 2 -63.73 -23.01 -35.62
CA ASP A 2 -63.47 -21.77 -34.84
C ASP A 2 -63.05 -21.99 -33.38
N ASP A 3 -63.60 -22.99 -32.69
CA ASP A 3 -63.27 -23.26 -31.28
C ASP A 3 -61.83 -23.79 -31.11
N GLU A 4 -61.36 -24.61 -32.05
CA GLU A 4 -59.96 -25.09 -32.14
C GLU A 4 -58.98 -23.92 -32.36
N ARG A 5 -59.27 -23.02 -33.30
CA ARG A 5 -58.45 -21.81 -33.54
C ARG A 5 -58.44 -20.87 -32.35
N ARG A 6 -59.57 -20.72 -31.63
CA ARG A 6 -59.69 -19.93 -30.40
C ARG A 6 -58.83 -20.51 -29.28
N LYS A 7 -58.90 -21.83 -29.05
CA LYS A 7 -58.07 -22.54 -28.05
C LYS A 7 -56.57 -22.46 -28.40
N GLN A 8 -56.21 -22.58 -29.68
CA GLN A 8 -54.82 -22.46 -30.13
C GLN A 8 -54.27 -21.03 -29.94
N ARG A 9 -55.06 -20.01 -30.30
CA ARG A 9 -54.72 -18.60 -30.05
C ARG A 9 -54.60 -18.31 -28.55
N GLN A 10 -55.49 -18.86 -27.73
CA GLN A 10 -55.42 -18.72 -26.27
C GLN A 10 -54.16 -19.38 -25.68
N ARG A 11 -53.78 -20.58 -26.14
CA ARG A 11 -52.52 -21.24 -25.75
C ARG A 11 -51.28 -20.43 -26.17
N LEU A 12 -51.29 -19.85 -27.37
CA LEU A 12 -50.22 -18.97 -27.85
C LEU A 12 -50.09 -17.69 -26.99
N LEU A 13 -51.23 -17.06 -26.66
CA LEU A 13 -51.26 -15.87 -25.80
C LEU A 13 -50.77 -16.20 -24.38
N ILE A 14 -51.18 -17.34 -23.82
CA ILE A 14 -50.71 -17.80 -22.49
C ILE A 14 -49.19 -18.04 -22.52
N ARG A 15 -48.66 -18.72 -23.54
CA ARG A 15 -47.22 -18.94 -23.69
C ARG A 15 -46.45 -17.62 -23.82
N ALA A 16 -46.95 -16.69 -24.64
CA ALA A 16 -46.36 -15.36 -24.77
C ALA A 16 -46.34 -14.61 -23.44
N LEU A 17 -47.44 -14.65 -22.68
CA LEU A 17 -47.53 -14.04 -21.36
C LEU A 17 -46.55 -14.67 -20.36
N ILE A 18 -46.42 -16.00 -20.35
CA ILE A 18 -45.44 -16.69 -19.50
C ILE A 18 -44.02 -16.28 -19.86
N ILE A 19 -43.68 -16.22 -21.15
CA ILE A 19 -42.35 -15.79 -21.60
C ILE A 19 -42.08 -14.36 -21.15
N VAL A 20 -43.04 -13.45 -21.33
CA VAL A 20 -42.93 -12.05 -20.88
C VAL A 20 -42.73 -11.99 -19.36
N LEU A 21 -43.49 -12.79 -18.59
CA LEU A 21 -43.36 -12.84 -17.14
C LEU A 21 -41.99 -13.38 -16.71
N VAL A 22 -41.50 -14.44 -17.35
CA VAL A 22 -40.17 -15.01 -17.06
C VAL A 22 -39.08 -13.99 -17.39
N VAL A 23 -39.14 -13.34 -18.54
CA VAL A 23 -38.19 -12.28 -18.93
C VAL A 23 -38.26 -11.11 -17.93
N ALA A 24 -39.46 -10.72 -17.49
CA ALA A 24 -39.64 -9.68 -16.49
C ALA A 24 -39.03 -10.07 -15.12
N ILE A 25 -39.25 -11.31 -14.66
CA ILE A 25 -38.65 -11.81 -13.41
C ILE A 25 -37.12 -11.86 -13.54
N LEU A 26 -36.59 -12.43 -14.62
CA LEU A 26 -35.15 -12.52 -14.85
C LEU A 26 -34.50 -11.12 -14.92
N GLY A 27 -35.21 -10.17 -15.54
CA GLY A 27 -34.71 -8.84 -15.85
C GLY A 27 -34.97 -7.79 -14.79
N PHE A 28 -35.90 -7.97 -13.85
CA PHE A 28 -36.30 -6.93 -12.89
C PHE A 28 -36.45 -7.41 -11.44
N TRP A 29 -36.49 -8.72 -11.16
CA TRP A 29 -36.61 -9.19 -9.78
C TRP A 29 -35.35 -8.83 -8.98
N PRO A 30 -35.45 -8.03 -7.91
CA PRO A 30 -34.30 -7.59 -7.14
C PRO A 30 -33.75 -8.73 -6.29
N LEU A 31 -32.44 -8.91 -6.30
CA LEU A 31 -31.73 -9.82 -5.42
C LEU A 31 -30.82 -9.01 -4.47
N PRO A 32 -30.50 -9.53 -3.28
CA PRO A 32 -29.69 -8.83 -2.28
C PRO A 32 -28.18 -8.86 -2.60
N TYR A 33 -27.82 -8.71 -3.87
CA TYR A 33 -26.44 -8.78 -4.37
C TYR A 33 -26.15 -7.64 -5.33
N TYR A 34 -24.86 -7.36 -5.53
CA TYR A 34 -24.34 -6.65 -6.70
C TYR A 34 -23.50 -7.60 -7.53
N VAL A 35 -23.50 -7.37 -8.84
CA VAL A 35 -22.59 -8.00 -9.79
C VAL A 35 -21.53 -6.97 -10.16
N VAL A 36 -20.27 -7.26 -9.85
CA VAL A 36 -19.13 -6.35 -10.03
C VAL A 36 -18.18 -6.92 -11.06
N GLY A 37 -17.85 -6.12 -12.07
CA GLY A 37 -16.93 -6.50 -13.15
C GLY A 37 -15.88 -5.43 -13.49
N PRO A 38 -14.81 -5.81 -14.21
CA PRO A 38 -13.83 -4.87 -14.73
C PRO A 38 -14.50 -3.91 -15.72
N TRP A 39 -14.23 -2.61 -15.58
CA TRP A 39 -14.78 -1.59 -16.47
C TRP A 39 -13.68 -0.88 -17.26
N ALA A 40 -13.12 0.20 -16.72
CA ALA A 40 -12.17 1.05 -17.43
C ALA A 40 -10.93 1.35 -16.58
N ALA A 41 -9.84 1.64 -17.29
CA ALA A 41 -8.63 2.25 -16.76
C ALA A 41 -8.39 3.55 -17.56
N GLU A 42 -8.68 4.67 -16.92
CA GLU A 42 -8.65 6.01 -17.54
C GLU A 42 -7.25 6.61 -17.47
N ASP A 43 -6.81 7.21 -18.56
CA ASP A 43 -5.51 7.90 -18.60
C ASP A 43 -5.59 9.23 -17.84
N LEU A 44 -4.77 9.36 -16.82
CA LEU A 44 -4.82 10.49 -15.90
C LEU A 44 -4.43 11.82 -16.56
N ASP A 45 -3.68 11.80 -17.66
CA ASP A 45 -3.31 13.00 -18.41
C ASP A 45 -4.55 13.67 -19.06
N HIS A 46 -5.62 12.91 -19.28
CA HIS A 46 -6.91 13.40 -19.81
C HIS A 46 -7.96 13.64 -18.73
N VAL A 47 -7.67 13.25 -17.49
CA VAL A 47 -8.63 13.29 -16.38
C VAL A 47 -8.31 14.41 -15.40
N VAL A 48 -7.03 14.62 -15.07
CA VAL A 48 -6.61 15.57 -14.02
C VAL A 48 -5.79 16.68 -14.67
N HIS A 49 -6.28 17.91 -14.53
CA HIS A 49 -5.62 19.09 -15.10
C HIS A 49 -5.26 20.08 -14.00
N VAL A 50 -3.98 20.41 -13.89
CA VAL A 50 -3.45 21.41 -12.97
C VAL A 50 -3.25 22.71 -13.75
N ALA A 51 -3.83 23.81 -13.29
CA ALA A 51 -3.71 25.09 -13.97
C ALA A 51 -2.24 25.52 -14.09
N GLY A 52 -1.80 25.88 -15.31
CA GLY A 52 -0.45 26.38 -15.57
C GLY A 52 0.67 25.34 -15.56
N ALA A 53 0.36 24.04 -15.45
CA ALA A 53 1.35 22.96 -15.46
C ALA A 53 0.91 21.80 -16.38
N SER A 54 1.87 20.97 -16.79
CA SER A 54 1.61 19.78 -17.61
C SER A 54 2.42 18.60 -17.08
N PRO A 55 1.86 17.38 -17.08
CA PRO A 55 2.54 16.22 -16.55
C PRO A 55 3.80 15.88 -17.37
N PRO A 56 4.83 15.30 -16.73
CA PRO A 56 5.96 14.73 -17.46
C PRO A 56 5.51 13.50 -18.27
N PRO A 57 6.29 13.05 -19.27
CA PRO A 57 5.99 11.86 -20.03
C PRO A 57 5.76 10.63 -19.14
N GLY A 58 4.88 9.72 -19.55
CA GLY A 58 4.63 8.47 -18.86
C GLY A 58 3.17 8.24 -18.51
N ALA A 59 2.71 7.01 -18.65
CA ALA A 59 1.30 6.68 -18.54
C ALA A 59 0.90 6.27 -17.10
N MET A 60 -0.04 7.03 -16.52
CA MET A 60 -0.70 6.67 -15.26
C MET A 60 -2.21 6.46 -15.46
N TYR A 61 -2.76 5.41 -14.84
CA TYR A 61 -4.16 5.05 -15.02
C TYR A 61 -4.92 4.94 -13.69
N ASP A 62 -6.11 5.55 -13.63
CA ASP A 62 -7.08 5.26 -12.56
C ASP A 62 -8.05 4.16 -12.97
N THR A 63 -8.43 3.29 -12.04
CA THR A 63 -9.24 2.10 -12.33
C THR A 63 -10.61 2.13 -11.68
N THR A 64 -11.62 1.84 -12.51
CA THR A 64 -13.04 1.86 -12.14
C THR A 64 -13.66 0.48 -12.30
N ILE A 65 -14.59 0.15 -11.40
CA ILE A 65 -15.48 -1.00 -11.50
C ILE A 65 -16.89 -0.52 -11.82
N ILE A 66 -17.71 -1.40 -12.39
CA ILE A 66 -19.15 -1.16 -12.53
C ILE A 66 -19.92 -2.11 -11.59
N PRO A 67 -20.60 -1.57 -10.55
CA PRO A 67 -21.52 -2.37 -9.75
C PRO A 67 -22.91 -2.34 -10.40
N LEU A 68 -23.42 -3.52 -10.78
CA LEU A 68 -24.78 -3.68 -11.31
C LEU A 68 -25.67 -4.36 -10.26
N PRO A 69 -26.90 -3.87 -10.00
CA PRO A 69 -27.83 -4.54 -9.10
C PRO A 69 -28.05 -6.01 -9.49
N GLY A 70 -28.05 -6.88 -8.48
CA GLY A 70 -28.28 -8.30 -8.64
C GLY A 70 -29.70 -8.59 -9.10
N ARG A 71 -29.81 -9.27 -10.23
CA ARG A 71 -31.05 -9.80 -10.81
C ARG A 71 -30.77 -11.22 -11.28
N PRO A 72 -31.77 -12.11 -11.41
CA PRO A 72 -31.48 -13.49 -11.83
C PRO A 72 -30.67 -13.55 -13.13
N ALA A 73 -30.96 -12.70 -14.12
CA ALA A 73 -30.17 -12.63 -15.35
C ALA A 73 -28.71 -12.18 -15.13
N THR A 74 -28.46 -11.14 -14.32
CA THR A 74 -27.10 -10.65 -14.09
C THR A 74 -26.28 -11.62 -13.24
N VAL A 75 -26.91 -12.32 -12.29
CA VAL A 75 -26.28 -13.39 -11.51
C VAL A 75 -25.92 -14.59 -12.38
N ILE A 76 -26.80 -14.98 -13.31
CA ILE A 76 -26.48 -16.04 -14.28
C ILE A 76 -25.30 -15.62 -15.16
N ALA A 77 -25.30 -14.38 -15.67
CA ALA A 77 -24.20 -13.85 -16.46
C ALA A 77 -22.88 -13.82 -15.67
N ALA A 78 -22.92 -13.43 -14.39
CA ALA A 78 -21.76 -13.40 -13.51
C ALA A 78 -21.08 -14.77 -13.35
N LYS A 79 -21.87 -15.87 -13.37
CA LYS A 79 -21.32 -17.24 -13.30
C LYS A 79 -20.64 -17.70 -14.58
N LEU A 80 -20.92 -17.06 -15.71
CA LEU A 80 -20.40 -17.43 -17.03
C LEU A 80 -19.25 -16.53 -17.48
N LEU A 81 -19.18 -15.29 -16.98
CA LEU A 81 -18.22 -14.30 -17.42
C LEU A 81 -16.99 -14.26 -16.50
N PRO A 82 -15.76 -14.42 -17.05
CA PRO A 82 -14.55 -14.36 -16.26
C PRO A 82 -14.30 -12.95 -15.70
N GLY A 83 -13.83 -12.87 -14.46
CA GLY A 83 -13.53 -11.60 -13.78
C GLY A 83 -14.76 -10.86 -13.25
N VAL A 84 -15.95 -11.47 -13.30
CA VAL A 84 -17.17 -10.93 -12.68
C VAL A 84 -17.43 -11.62 -11.36
N GLU A 85 -17.83 -10.86 -10.35
CA GLU A 85 -18.05 -11.36 -8.99
C GLU A 85 -19.42 -10.95 -8.46
N ILE A 86 -20.00 -11.81 -7.63
CA ILE A 86 -21.28 -11.56 -6.96
C ILE A 86 -20.97 -11.19 -5.52
N LEU A 87 -21.23 -9.95 -5.15
CA LEU A 87 -21.01 -9.44 -3.80
C LEU A 87 -22.34 -9.24 -3.08
N PRO A 88 -22.44 -9.55 -1.77
CA PRO A 88 -23.57 -9.13 -0.95
C PRO A 88 -23.80 -7.62 -1.06
N ARG A 89 -25.07 -7.20 -1.11
CA ARG A 89 -25.43 -5.77 -1.14
C ARG A 89 -24.72 -4.98 -0.03
N THR A 90 -24.62 -5.58 1.16
CA THR A 90 -24.05 -4.99 2.37
C THR A 90 -22.57 -4.65 2.27
N GLU A 91 -21.83 -5.20 1.30
CA GLU A 91 -20.43 -4.83 1.07
C GLU A 91 -20.28 -3.49 0.34
N LEU A 92 -21.29 -3.07 -0.41
CA LEU A 92 -21.28 -1.84 -1.20
C LEU A 92 -22.22 -0.76 -0.65
N ALA A 93 -23.30 -1.18 0.00
CA ALA A 93 -24.38 -0.31 0.42
C ALA A 93 -24.94 -0.73 1.78
N PRO A 94 -25.13 0.20 2.73
CA PRO A 94 -25.92 -0.05 3.93
C PRO A 94 -27.30 -0.64 3.58
N SER A 95 -27.79 -1.56 4.41
CA SER A 95 -29.05 -2.27 4.16
C SER A 95 -30.28 -1.36 4.11
N ASN A 96 -30.20 -0.19 4.73
CA ASN A 96 -31.25 0.83 4.77
C ASN A 96 -31.15 1.89 3.67
N MET A 97 -30.18 1.82 2.77
CA MET A 97 -30.04 2.76 1.64
C MET A 97 -30.60 2.19 0.35
N SER A 98 -31.33 3.02 -0.39
CA SER A 98 -31.74 2.77 -1.77
C SER A 98 -30.55 2.87 -2.74
N ASP A 99 -30.66 2.25 -3.93
CA ASP A 99 -29.61 2.32 -4.96
C ASP A 99 -29.29 3.76 -5.37
N PHE A 100 -30.31 4.62 -5.39
CA PHE A 100 -30.15 6.02 -5.72
C PHE A 100 -29.36 6.80 -4.65
N GLU A 101 -29.59 6.52 -3.37
CA GLU A 101 -28.80 7.11 -2.28
C GLU A 101 -27.34 6.65 -2.32
N VAL A 102 -27.09 5.39 -2.66
CA VAL A 102 -25.74 4.83 -2.83
C VAL A 102 -24.98 5.54 -3.96
N ILE A 103 -25.64 5.73 -5.10
CA ILE A 103 -25.05 6.47 -6.24
C ILE A 103 -24.73 7.91 -5.83
N ARG A 104 -25.67 8.60 -5.16
CA ARG A 104 -25.45 9.96 -4.67
C ARG A 104 -24.27 10.05 -3.69
N ALA A 105 -24.20 9.12 -2.74
CA ALA A 105 -23.09 9.03 -1.79
C ALA A 105 -21.76 8.75 -2.49
N SER A 106 -21.77 7.95 -3.55
CA SER A 106 -20.57 7.64 -4.35
C SER A 106 -20.03 8.89 -5.06
N TYR A 107 -20.90 9.75 -5.62
CA TYR A 107 -20.45 11.03 -6.19
C TYR A 107 -19.94 12.01 -5.12
N ALA A 108 -20.58 12.07 -3.94
CA ALA A 108 -20.09 12.89 -2.84
C ALA A 108 -18.69 12.44 -2.37
N SER A 109 -18.48 11.12 -2.22
CA SER A 109 -17.18 10.53 -1.88
C SER A 109 -16.13 10.77 -2.96
N GLN A 110 -16.52 10.83 -4.23
CA GLN A 110 -15.60 11.20 -5.30
C GLN A 110 -15.13 12.65 -5.18
N GLU A 111 -16.05 13.57 -4.86
CA GLU A 111 -15.71 14.98 -4.68
C GLU A 111 -14.77 15.19 -3.50
N GLU A 112 -15.02 14.49 -2.39
CA GLU A 112 -14.10 14.43 -1.25
C GLU A 112 -12.72 13.91 -1.67
N GLY A 113 -12.67 12.80 -2.42
CA GLY A 113 -11.41 12.22 -2.91
C GLY A 113 -10.60 13.18 -3.81
N LYS A 114 -11.25 14.01 -4.63
CA LYS A 114 -10.58 15.05 -5.44
C LYS A 114 -9.98 16.15 -4.56
N GLN A 115 -10.71 16.57 -3.54
CA GLN A 115 -10.25 17.60 -2.60
C GLN A 115 -9.06 17.09 -1.80
N SER A 116 -9.17 15.89 -1.22
CA SER A 116 -8.08 15.25 -0.48
C SER A 116 -6.84 15.04 -1.36
N ALA A 117 -7.02 14.63 -2.62
CA ALA A 117 -5.91 14.49 -3.56
C ALA A 117 -5.14 15.81 -3.76
N ALA A 118 -5.86 16.93 -3.94
CA ALA A 118 -5.25 18.25 -4.10
C ALA A 118 -4.53 18.71 -2.82
N ILE A 119 -5.14 18.51 -1.64
CA ILE A 119 -4.55 18.84 -0.34
C ILE A 119 -3.25 18.07 -0.13
N VAL A 120 -3.29 16.75 -0.33
CA VAL A 120 -2.13 15.87 -0.11
C VAL A 120 -1.01 16.21 -1.07
N ALA A 121 -1.30 16.42 -2.36
CA ALA A 121 -0.29 16.80 -3.33
C ALA A 121 0.32 18.17 -3.03
N ALA A 122 -0.50 19.18 -2.70
CA ALA A 122 -0.03 20.52 -2.33
C ALA A 122 0.86 20.48 -1.08
N HIS A 123 0.48 19.69 -0.07
CA HIS A 123 1.28 19.49 1.12
C HIS A 123 2.61 18.79 0.80
N ALA A 124 2.58 17.74 -0.02
CA ALA A 124 3.77 16.98 -0.41
C ALA A 124 4.80 17.79 -1.20
N VAL A 125 4.37 18.78 -1.98
CA VAL A 125 5.28 19.70 -2.69
C VAL A 125 5.66 20.94 -1.87
N GLY A 126 5.18 21.05 -0.62
CA GLY A 126 5.54 22.13 0.31
C GLY A 126 4.88 23.48 -0.01
N LEU A 127 3.71 23.48 -0.65
CA LEU A 127 3.00 24.73 -0.94
C LEU A 127 2.44 25.36 0.35
N PRO A 128 2.43 26.70 0.45
CA PRO A 128 1.98 27.37 1.65
C PRO A 128 0.44 27.42 1.72
N PHE A 129 -0.16 26.65 2.61
CA PHE A 129 -1.57 26.78 2.99
C PHE A 129 -1.79 26.40 4.46
N GLU A 130 -2.92 26.83 5.02
CA GLU A 130 -3.28 26.42 6.39
C GLU A 130 -3.83 24.99 6.36
N PHE A 131 -3.17 24.08 7.07
CA PHE A 131 -3.70 22.74 7.35
C PHE A 131 -3.48 22.43 8.83
N LYS A 132 -4.56 22.35 9.60
CA LYS A 132 -4.50 22.13 11.05
C LYS A 132 -5.57 21.17 11.52
N HIS A 133 -5.17 20.18 12.31
CA HIS A 133 -6.11 19.35 13.05
C HIS A 133 -6.61 20.06 14.29
N ILE A 134 -7.90 19.98 14.49
CA ILE A 134 -8.62 20.38 15.68
C ILE A 134 -9.15 19.12 16.35
N TYR A 135 -8.52 18.78 17.47
CA TYR A 135 -8.97 17.69 18.32
C TYR A 135 -10.08 18.18 19.25
N SER A 136 -11.23 17.53 19.21
CA SER A 136 -12.36 17.81 20.08
C SER A 136 -12.81 16.55 20.81
N ILE A 137 -13.47 16.71 21.95
CA ILE A 137 -14.06 15.59 22.66
C ILE A 137 -15.35 15.22 21.95
N ALA A 138 -15.36 14.08 21.26
CA ALA A 138 -16.57 13.57 20.62
C ALA A 138 -17.51 12.95 21.67
N ARG A 139 -16.97 12.06 22.51
CA ARG A 139 -17.73 11.34 23.55
C ARG A 139 -16.86 11.03 24.75
N LEU A 140 -17.49 10.82 25.89
CA LEU A 140 -16.83 10.32 27.10
C LEU A 140 -17.01 8.79 27.18
N ASN A 141 -16.04 8.09 27.77
CA ASN A 141 -16.22 6.67 28.07
C ASN A 141 -17.23 6.55 29.23
N PRO A 142 -18.42 5.94 29.02
CA PRO A 142 -19.46 5.88 30.03
C PRO A 142 -19.07 5.02 31.25
N LEU A 143 -18.06 4.15 31.11
CA LEU A 143 -17.64 3.20 32.14
C LEU A 143 -16.55 3.76 33.07
N ARG A 144 -16.02 4.97 32.83
CA ARG A 144 -14.88 5.51 33.57
C ARG A 144 -15.07 6.99 33.92
N THR A 145 -14.77 7.36 35.17
CA THR A 145 -14.91 8.73 35.67
C THR A 145 -13.77 9.67 35.25
N SER A 146 -12.63 9.14 34.77
CA SER A 146 -11.46 9.96 34.39
C SER A 146 -11.76 11.00 33.30
N GLY A 147 -12.77 10.75 32.45
CA GLY A 147 -13.17 11.64 31.38
C GLY A 147 -14.12 12.76 31.82
N GLN A 148 -14.65 12.75 33.05
CA GLN A 148 -15.74 13.64 33.49
C GLN A 148 -15.35 15.12 33.62
N CYS A 149 -14.05 15.45 33.63
CA CYS A 149 -13.62 16.84 33.56
C CYS A 149 -13.96 17.48 32.19
N PHE A 150 -14.05 16.66 31.14
CA PHE A 150 -14.38 17.06 29.78
C PHE A 150 -15.89 17.07 29.54
N ARG A 151 -16.30 17.80 28.51
CA ARG A 151 -17.65 17.75 27.94
C ARG A 151 -17.54 17.49 26.43
N PRO A 152 -18.48 16.74 25.83
CA PRO A 152 -18.58 16.67 24.38
C PRO A 152 -18.58 18.07 23.75
N GLY A 153 -17.81 18.25 22.68
CA GLY A 153 -17.58 19.54 22.02
C GLY A 153 -16.42 20.37 22.58
N ASP A 154 -15.79 19.97 23.69
CA ASP A 154 -14.57 20.63 24.16
C ASP A 154 -13.46 20.51 23.10
N ARG A 155 -12.97 21.64 22.61
CA ARG A 155 -11.81 21.68 21.72
C ARG A 155 -10.53 21.68 22.54
N LEU A 156 -9.68 20.68 22.35
CA LEU A 156 -8.41 20.56 23.06
C LEU A 156 -7.41 21.60 22.53
N VAL A 157 -6.70 22.27 23.46
CA VAL A 157 -5.70 23.30 23.14
C VAL A 157 -4.31 22.87 23.63
N SER A 158 -4.19 22.48 24.90
CA SER A 158 -2.91 22.00 25.44
C SER A 158 -3.10 21.06 26.63
N VAL A 159 -2.12 20.21 26.89
CA VAL A 159 -1.99 19.41 28.11
C VAL A 159 -0.65 19.69 28.78
N ASP A 160 -0.67 20.05 30.07
CA ASP A 160 0.49 20.47 30.86
C ASP A 160 1.37 21.51 30.13
N GLY A 161 0.73 22.48 29.49
CA GLY A 161 1.41 23.54 28.71
C GLY A 161 1.79 23.14 27.29
N THR A 162 1.82 21.85 26.95
CA THR A 162 2.17 21.35 25.60
C THR A 162 0.97 21.47 24.65
N PRO A 163 1.08 22.20 23.52
CA PRO A 163 0.01 22.28 22.52
C PRO A 163 -0.39 20.89 22.01
N ILE A 164 -1.69 20.68 21.78
CA ILE A 164 -2.20 19.42 21.21
C ILE A 164 -2.46 19.65 19.72
N ASP A 165 -1.44 19.42 18.90
CA ASP A 165 -1.48 19.47 17.43
C ASP A 165 -1.43 18.08 16.77
N ALA A 166 -1.19 17.03 17.57
CA ALA A 166 -1.28 15.63 17.16
C ALA A 166 -1.96 14.76 18.24
N LEU A 167 -2.70 13.75 17.81
CA LEU A 167 -3.36 12.78 18.72
C LEU A 167 -2.36 12.13 19.69
N GLY A 168 -1.14 11.85 19.20
CA GLY A 168 -0.07 11.26 19.98
C GLY A 168 0.31 12.05 21.23
N ILE A 169 0.16 13.38 21.22
CA ILE A 169 0.50 14.23 22.36
C ILE A 169 -0.43 13.96 23.55
N LEU A 170 -1.74 13.87 23.31
CA LEU A 170 -2.69 13.59 24.40
C LEU A 170 -2.47 12.18 24.97
N VAL A 171 -2.22 11.21 24.09
CA VAL A 171 -1.96 9.81 24.47
C VAL A 171 -0.64 9.67 25.24
N GLY A 172 0.42 10.35 24.78
CA GLY A 172 1.73 10.38 25.41
C GLY A 172 1.68 11.08 26.78
N ALA A 173 1.02 12.23 26.85
CA ALA A 173 0.80 12.95 28.11
C ALA A 173 0.06 12.06 29.12
N ALA A 174 -1.02 11.39 28.71
CA ALA A 174 -1.76 10.50 29.60
C ALA A 174 -0.89 9.39 30.21
N GLN A 175 0.06 8.86 29.43
CA GLN A 175 0.95 7.76 29.83
C GLN A 175 2.24 8.23 30.53
N SER A 176 2.52 9.54 30.52
CA SER A 176 3.72 10.11 31.16
C SER A 176 3.69 10.06 32.69
N LYS A 177 2.51 9.88 33.29
CA LYS A 177 2.31 9.81 34.74
C LYS A 177 1.46 8.60 35.13
N PRO A 178 1.57 8.11 36.39
CA PRO A 178 0.68 7.06 36.89
C PRO A 178 -0.80 7.43 36.78
N ALA A 179 -1.66 6.43 36.61
CA ALA A 179 -3.11 6.64 36.63
C ALA A 179 -3.55 7.32 37.94
N GLY A 180 -4.51 8.23 37.85
CA GLY A 180 -4.97 9.09 38.95
C GLY A 180 -4.21 10.40 39.08
N SER A 181 -3.08 10.58 38.38
CA SER A 181 -2.33 11.84 38.38
C SER A 181 -3.14 12.98 37.76
N HIS A 182 -2.92 14.19 38.26
CA HIS A 182 -3.55 15.40 37.72
C HIS A 182 -2.80 15.96 36.52
N PHE A 183 -3.58 16.42 35.54
CA PHE A 183 -3.13 17.09 34.33
C PHE A 183 -3.85 18.42 34.17
N ASP A 184 -3.11 19.43 33.74
CA ASP A 184 -3.64 20.73 33.38
C ASP A 184 -4.03 20.74 31.90
N VAL A 185 -5.31 20.78 31.62
CA VAL A 185 -5.81 20.73 30.24
C VAL A 185 -6.49 22.04 29.89
N ARG A 186 -5.98 22.73 28.87
CA ARG A 186 -6.65 23.90 28.30
C ARG A 186 -7.55 23.45 27.16
N VAL A 187 -8.79 23.92 27.20
CA VAL A 187 -9.80 23.65 26.17
C VAL A 187 -10.50 24.95 25.75
N VAL A 188 -11.15 24.93 24.59
CA VAL A 188 -12.18 25.92 24.24
C VAL A 188 -13.55 25.26 24.35
N ARG A 189 -14.39 25.80 25.24
CA ARG A 189 -15.74 25.33 25.55
C ARG A 189 -16.73 26.46 25.29
N GLY A 190 -17.67 26.26 24.36
CA GLY A 190 -18.64 27.30 23.98
C GLY A 190 -17.98 28.61 23.53
N GLY A 191 -16.86 28.51 22.79
CA GLY A 191 -16.08 29.65 22.31
C GLY A 191 -15.16 30.32 23.33
N LYS A 192 -15.20 29.94 24.61
CA LYS A 192 -14.36 30.52 25.67
C LYS A 192 -13.24 29.56 26.09
N GLN A 193 -12.05 30.10 26.37
CA GLN A 193 -10.96 29.29 26.94
C GLN A 193 -11.31 28.86 28.37
N ALA A 194 -11.06 27.60 28.69
CA ALA A 194 -11.24 27.02 30.01
C ALA A 194 -10.00 26.20 30.39
N ARG A 195 -9.63 26.25 31.67
CA ARG A 195 -8.56 25.46 32.26
C ARG A 195 -9.18 24.36 33.12
N LEU A 196 -8.88 23.11 32.80
CA LEU A 196 -9.43 21.92 33.44
C LEU A 196 -8.32 21.20 34.20
N ARG A 197 -8.69 20.62 35.35
CA ARG A 197 -7.82 19.70 36.07
C ARG A 197 -8.37 18.29 35.91
N CYS A 198 -7.73 17.51 35.05
CA CYS A 198 -8.18 16.18 34.64
C CYS A 198 -7.32 15.08 35.25
N THR A 199 -7.84 13.87 35.34
CA THR A 199 -7.08 12.68 35.76
C THR A 199 -7.16 11.59 34.70
N THR A 200 -6.26 10.61 34.79
CA THR A 200 -6.27 9.42 33.92
C THR A 200 -6.70 8.19 34.71
N ALA A 201 -7.23 7.18 34.02
CA ALA A 201 -7.52 5.86 34.57
C ALA A 201 -6.85 4.77 33.73
N LEU A 202 -6.65 3.60 34.32
CA LEU A 202 -6.18 2.43 33.58
C LEU A 202 -7.30 1.91 32.65
N ILE A 203 -7.07 2.00 31.35
CA ILE A 203 -7.94 1.47 30.30
C ILE A 203 -7.07 0.57 29.42
N GLN A 204 -7.44 -0.72 29.34
CA GLN A 204 -6.63 -1.75 28.67
C GLN A 204 -5.16 -1.75 29.17
N LYS A 205 -4.98 -1.70 30.49
CA LYS A 205 -3.67 -1.67 31.17
C LYS A 205 -2.78 -0.45 30.85
N ARG A 206 -3.31 0.60 30.21
CA ARG A 206 -2.58 1.85 29.96
C ARG A 206 -3.32 3.05 30.56
N PRO A 207 -2.62 4.03 31.18
CA PRO A 207 -3.24 5.28 31.60
C PRO A 207 -3.85 6.04 30.42
N ARG A 208 -5.12 6.42 30.53
CA ARG A 208 -5.87 7.19 29.52
C ARG A 208 -6.85 8.14 30.18
N PHE A 209 -7.19 9.25 29.51
CA PHE A 209 -8.23 10.17 29.95
C PHE A 209 -9.65 9.57 29.88
N GLY A 210 -9.86 8.51 29.10
CA GLY A 210 -11.18 7.90 28.96
C GLY A 210 -12.15 8.71 28.12
N VAL A 211 -11.65 9.31 27.04
CA VAL A 211 -12.42 10.10 26.06
C VAL A 211 -12.24 9.52 24.67
N VAL A 212 -13.24 9.73 23.82
CA VAL A 212 -13.19 9.52 22.38
C VAL A 212 -13.01 10.88 21.74
N LEU A 213 -11.96 11.04 20.94
CA LEU A 213 -11.71 12.29 20.23
C LEU A 213 -12.40 12.27 18.86
N GLY A 214 -12.92 13.43 18.47
CA GLY A 214 -13.19 13.78 17.08
C GLY A 214 -12.05 14.63 16.56
N VAL A 215 -11.75 14.47 15.27
CA VAL A 215 -10.79 15.31 14.55
C VAL A 215 -11.58 16.11 13.54
N ASN A 216 -11.43 17.43 13.59
CA ASN A 216 -11.87 18.33 12.54
C ASN A 216 -10.64 18.97 11.91
N GLU A 217 -10.74 19.42 10.68
CA GLU A 217 -9.62 20.02 9.96
C GLU A 217 -9.98 21.46 9.59
N ILE A 218 -9.01 22.36 9.77
CA ILE A 218 -9.05 23.67 9.13
C ILE A 218 -8.13 23.59 7.93
N ILE A 219 -8.73 23.79 6.76
CA ILE A 219 -8.05 23.83 5.47
C ILE A 219 -8.24 25.24 4.91
N GLY A 220 -7.13 25.97 4.74
CA GLY A 220 -7.11 27.26 4.06
C GLY A 220 -7.26 27.10 2.54
N PRO A 221 -7.39 28.21 1.81
CA PRO A 221 -7.44 28.16 0.35
C PRO A 221 -6.16 27.53 -0.21
N LEU A 222 -6.31 26.53 -1.07
CA LEU A 222 -5.18 25.87 -1.72
C LEU A 222 -4.57 26.80 -2.78
N PRO A 223 -3.24 26.93 -2.86
CA PRO A 223 -2.56 27.73 -3.87
C PRO A 223 -2.41 26.97 -5.20
N ILE A 224 -3.34 26.05 -5.50
CA ILE A 224 -3.42 25.30 -6.75
C ILE A 224 -4.87 25.22 -7.20
N GLU A 225 -5.07 25.25 -8.51
CA GLU A 225 -6.35 24.99 -9.14
C GLU A 225 -6.25 23.69 -9.93
N VAL A 226 -7.10 22.72 -9.57
CA VAL A 226 -7.16 21.41 -10.21
C VAL A 226 -8.57 21.19 -10.73
N THR A 227 -8.67 20.85 -12.01
CA THR A 227 -9.94 20.50 -12.65
C THR A 227 -9.92 19.03 -13.08
N TYR A 228 -11.10 18.42 -13.07
CA TYR A 228 -11.26 17.00 -13.34
C TYR A 228 -12.27 16.76 -14.46
N THR A 229 -11.87 16.00 -15.48
CA THR A 229 -12.72 15.60 -16.59
C THR A 229 -13.03 14.10 -16.48
N LEU A 230 -14.14 13.78 -15.82
CA LEU A 230 -14.50 12.39 -15.50
C LEU A 230 -15.71 11.92 -16.33
N PRO A 231 -15.68 10.69 -16.87
CA PRO A 231 -16.85 10.07 -17.46
C PRO A 231 -17.94 9.79 -16.41
N TRP A 232 -19.21 9.77 -16.85
CA TRP A 232 -20.37 9.64 -15.96
C TRP A 232 -20.36 8.37 -15.10
N TYR A 233 -19.73 7.28 -15.56
CA TYR A 233 -19.67 6.00 -14.82
C TYR A 233 -18.62 6.00 -13.71
N GLN A 234 -17.66 6.92 -13.74
CA GLN A 234 -16.62 7.00 -12.72
C GLN A 234 -17.19 7.72 -11.51
N SER A 235 -17.29 7.00 -10.39
CA SER A 235 -17.84 7.48 -9.13
C SER A 235 -17.13 6.80 -7.96
N GLY A 236 -17.27 7.34 -6.76
CA GLY A 236 -16.58 6.87 -5.56
C GLY A 236 -15.19 7.51 -5.36
N GLY A 237 -14.74 7.58 -4.11
CA GLY A 237 -13.46 8.20 -3.73
C GLY A 237 -12.21 7.38 -4.04
N SER A 238 -12.36 6.19 -4.66
CA SER A 238 -11.26 5.23 -4.84
C SER A 238 -10.16 5.65 -5.83
N SER A 239 -10.33 6.79 -6.49
CA SER A 239 -9.36 7.39 -7.41
C SER A 239 -8.41 8.38 -6.71
N GLY A 240 -8.68 8.72 -5.44
CA GLY A 240 -7.99 9.77 -4.70
C GLY A 240 -6.46 9.62 -4.69
N LEU A 241 -5.94 8.41 -4.44
CA LEU A 241 -4.49 8.15 -4.49
C LEU A 241 -3.89 8.49 -5.88
N MET A 242 -4.53 8.01 -6.95
CA MET A 242 -4.02 8.21 -8.31
C MET A 242 -4.12 9.67 -8.74
N PHE A 243 -5.19 10.37 -8.35
CA PHE A 243 -5.30 11.82 -8.55
C PHE A 243 -4.20 12.59 -7.81
N ALA A 244 -3.91 12.24 -6.55
CA ALA A 244 -2.86 12.88 -5.77
C ALA A 244 -1.48 12.69 -6.45
N LEU A 245 -1.19 11.48 -6.94
CA LEU A 245 0.05 11.17 -7.65
C LEU A 245 0.17 11.94 -8.97
N GLN A 246 -0.93 12.07 -9.72
CA GLN A 246 -0.97 12.84 -10.96
C GLN A 246 -0.73 14.34 -10.71
N ILE A 247 -1.37 14.92 -9.69
CA ILE A 247 -1.14 16.33 -9.31
C ILE A 247 0.31 16.52 -8.87
N TYR A 248 0.82 15.63 -8.01
CA TYR A 248 2.20 15.68 -7.53
C TYR A 248 3.22 15.63 -8.67
N ARG A 249 3.10 14.67 -9.60
CA ARG A 249 4.04 14.58 -10.73
C ARG A 249 3.93 15.77 -11.68
N THR A 250 2.74 16.34 -11.82
CA THR A 250 2.51 17.54 -12.63
C THR A 250 3.18 18.77 -12.02
N LEU A 251 3.05 18.96 -10.71
CA LEU A 251 3.65 20.09 -9.99
C LEU A 251 5.17 19.97 -9.85
N THR A 252 5.69 18.75 -9.68
CA THR A 252 7.13 18.50 -9.48
C THR A 252 7.89 18.22 -10.78
N HIS A 253 7.17 17.97 -11.87
CA HIS A 253 7.71 17.41 -13.13
C HIS A 253 8.52 16.12 -12.96
N VAL A 254 8.29 15.36 -11.89
CA VAL A 254 8.95 14.05 -11.67
C VAL A 254 8.22 12.97 -12.45
N ASP A 255 8.92 12.26 -13.32
CA ASP A 255 8.37 11.03 -13.93
C ASP A 255 8.34 9.89 -12.91
N LEU A 256 7.15 9.57 -12.41
CA LEU A 256 6.87 8.45 -11.51
C LEU A 256 6.67 7.10 -12.23
N THR A 257 6.60 7.11 -13.56
CA THR A 257 6.29 5.93 -14.36
C THR A 257 7.54 5.23 -14.85
N HIS A 258 8.61 5.99 -15.09
CA HIS A 258 9.88 5.53 -15.68
C HIS A 258 9.68 4.71 -16.96
N GLY A 259 8.73 5.12 -17.80
CA GLY A 259 8.38 4.43 -19.05
C GLY A 259 7.50 3.19 -18.89
N LEU A 260 7.10 2.83 -17.67
CA LEU A 260 6.14 1.76 -17.41
C LEU A 260 4.70 2.30 -17.39
N GLY A 261 3.73 1.49 -17.78
CA GLY A 261 2.32 1.78 -17.48
C GLY A 261 2.04 1.53 -16.00
N VAL A 262 1.69 2.57 -15.26
CA VAL A 262 1.36 2.50 -13.82
C VAL A 262 -0.13 2.71 -13.63
N ALA A 263 -0.82 1.75 -13.06
CA ALA A 263 -2.22 1.89 -12.68
C ALA A 263 -2.35 1.82 -11.15
N GLY A 264 -3.52 2.18 -10.63
CA GLY A 264 -3.79 1.93 -9.22
C GLY A 264 -5.17 2.35 -8.78
N THR A 265 -5.35 2.30 -7.47
CA THR A 265 -6.55 2.75 -6.76
C THR A 265 -6.24 2.97 -5.29
N GLY A 266 -7.06 3.76 -4.61
CA GLY A 266 -7.04 3.95 -3.18
C GLY A 266 -7.89 5.16 -2.80
N VAL A 267 -8.73 5.02 -1.78
CA VAL A 267 -9.33 6.19 -1.13
C VAL A 267 -8.21 6.89 -0.37
N ILE A 268 -8.15 8.21 -0.44
CA ILE A 268 -7.14 9.00 0.27
C ILE A 268 -7.84 9.97 1.22
N ASP A 269 -7.32 10.11 2.43
CA ASP A 269 -7.73 11.18 3.35
C ASP A 269 -6.81 12.41 3.23
N ASN A 270 -7.12 13.49 3.95
CA ASN A 270 -6.36 14.74 3.88
C ASN A 270 -4.94 14.63 4.47
N ASP A 271 -4.67 13.60 5.26
CA ASP A 271 -3.34 13.26 5.78
C ASP A 271 -2.52 12.41 4.80
N GLY A 272 -3.14 11.95 3.72
CA GLY A 272 -2.53 11.09 2.73
C GLY A 272 -2.55 9.61 3.10
N ASN A 273 -3.30 9.18 4.10
CA ASN A 273 -3.49 7.75 4.36
C ASN A 273 -4.34 7.12 3.24
N VAL A 274 -3.98 5.90 2.85
CA VAL A 274 -4.66 5.15 1.80
C VAL A 274 -5.59 4.11 2.44
N GLY A 275 -6.88 4.26 2.16
CA GLY A 275 -7.95 3.40 2.63
C GLY A 275 -8.32 2.28 1.65
N PRO A 276 -8.99 1.23 2.15
CA PRO A 276 -9.41 0.08 1.36
C PRO A 276 -10.45 0.45 0.30
N ILE A 277 -10.57 -0.42 -0.70
CA ILE A 277 -11.50 -0.28 -1.82
C ILE A 277 -12.26 -1.58 -2.07
N VAL A 278 -13.31 -1.48 -2.89
CA VAL A 278 -14.05 -2.64 -3.40
C VAL A 278 -13.59 -2.97 -4.83
N GLY A 279 -13.51 -4.26 -5.14
CA GLY A 279 -13.26 -4.76 -6.49
C GLY A 279 -11.80 -4.70 -6.94
N ALA A 280 -10.84 -4.93 -6.03
CA ALA A 280 -9.41 -4.91 -6.34
C ALA A 280 -9.05 -5.81 -7.54
N ARG A 281 -9.61 -7.02 -7.59
CA ARG A 281 -9.38 -7.99 -8.70
C ARG A 281 -9.85 -7.42 -10.04
N GLN A 282 -11.05 -6.86 -10.08
CA GLN A 282 -11.64 -6.28 -11.28
C GLN A 282 -10.84 -5.07 -11.76
N LYS A 283 -10.35 -4.23 -10.82
CA LYS A 283 -9.50 -3.08 -11.12
C LYS A 283 -8.14 -3.49 -11.71
N VAL A 284 -7.50 -4.51 -11.15
CA VAL A 284 -6.24 -5.04 -11.69
C VAL A 284 -6.44 -5.64 -13.09
N ILE A 285 -7.58 -6.31 -13.36
CA ILE A 285 -7.92 -6.77 -14.70
C ILE A 285 -8.07 -5.59 -15.68
N ALA A 286 -8.74 -4.50 -15.26
CA ALA A 286 -8.87 -3.30 -16.08
C ALA A 286 -7.51 -2.64 -16.38
N ALA A 287 -6.65 -2.52 -15.37
CA ALA A 287 -5.27 -2.04 -15.52
C ALA A 287 -4.48 -2.89 -16.53
N LYS A 288 -4.55 -4.22 -16.42
CA LYS A 288 -3.86 -5.13 -17.33
C LYS A 288 -4.38 -5.00 -18.78
N ARG A 289 -5.70 -4.85 -18.97
CA ARG A 289 -6.30 -4.60 -20.31
C ARG A 289 -5.79 -3.31 -20.95
N LYS A 290 -5.41 -2.32 -20.14
CA LYS A 290 -4.84 -1.04 -20.59
C LYS A 290 -3.33 -1.11 -20.85
N GLY A 291 -2.68 -2.24 -20.52
CA GLY A 291 -1.24 -2.42 -20.70
C GLY A 291 -0.39 -1.94 -19.52
N ALA A 292 -1.00 -1.66 -18.37
CA ALA A 292 -0.23 -1.39 -17.16
C ALA A 292 0.55 -2.64 -16.70
N SER A 293 1.75 -2.40 -16.18
CA SER A 293 2.65 -3.44 -15.64
C SER A 293 2.87 -3.30 -14.13
N VAL A 294 2.52 -2.14 -13.56
CA VAL A 294 2.55 -1.85 -12.14
C VAL A 294 1.14 -1.48 -11.68
N PHE A 295 0.72 -2.00 -10.52
CA PHE A 295 -0.55 -1.66 -9.90
C PHE A 295 -0.38 -1.30 -8.42
N LEU A 296 -0.66 -0.04 -8.07
CA LEU A 296 -0.73 0.40 -6.68
C LEU A 296 -2.08 0.00 -6.07
N VAL A 297 -2.05 -0.65 -4.92
CA VAL A 297 -3.25 -1.12 -4.22
C VAL A 297 -3.17 -0.76 -2.73
N PRO A 298 -4.29 -0.42 -2.05
CA PRO A 298 -4.30 -0.29 -0.61
C PRO A 298 -3.76 -1.56 0.04
N ALA A 299 -2.90 -1.42 1.06
CA ALA A 299 -2.27 -2.56 1.72
C ALA A 299 -3.29 -3.60 2.24
N GLN A 300 -4.47 -3.15 2.64
CA GLN A 300 -5.57 -3.99 3.11
C GLN A 300 -6.20 -4.86 2.01
N ASN A 301 -6.04 -4.49 0.74
CA ASN A 301 -6.54 -5.22 -0.42
C ASN A 301 -5.44 -6.03 -1.13
N TYR A 302 -4.20 -6.01 -0.64
CA TYR A 302 -3.06 -6.61 -1.32
C TYR A 302 -3.23 -8.12 -1.52
N ASP A 303 -3.66 -8.85 -0.50
CA ASP A 303 -3.83 -10.30 -0.56
C ASP A 303 -4.86 -10.74 -1.60
N ASP A 304 -5.82 -9.87 -1.96
CA ASP A 304 -6.83 -10.18 -2.97
C ASP A 304 -6.25 -10.32 -4.39
N VAL A 305 -5.11 -9.66 -4.64
CA VAL A 305 -4.55 -9.42 -5.98
C VAL A 305 -3.05 -9.67 -6.12
N ARG A 306 -2.31 -9.92 -5.05
CA ARG A 306 -0.84 -10.08 -5.06
C ARG A 306 -0.32 -11.10 -6.08
N ASP A 307 -1.09 -12.16 -6.33
CA ASP A 307 -0.70 -13.27 -7.20
C ASP A 307 -1.16 -13.06 -8.67
N THR A 308 -1.46 -11.81 -9.07
CA THR A 308 -1.90 -11.50 -10.45
C THR A 308 -0.76 -11.72 -11.45
N PRO A 309 -0.87 -12.68 -12.40
CA PRO A 309 0.19 -12.95 -13.36
C PRO A 309 0.44 -11.76 -14.29
N GLY A 310 1.71 -11.39 -14.47
CA GLY A 310 2.12 -10.31 -15.38
C GLY A 310 1.78 -8.90 -14.88
N MET A 311 1.51 -8.74 -13.58
CA MET A 311 1.29 -7.44 -12.95
C MET A 311 2.14 -7.36 -11.68
N ARG A 312 2.92 -6.28 -11.54
CA ARG A 312 3.60 -5.97 -10.29
C ARG A 312 2.65 -5.22 -9.37
N VAL A 313 2.10 -5.91 -8.39
CA VAL A 313 1.19 -5.31 -7.40
C VAL A 313 2.00 -4.76 -6.22
N ILE A 314 1.80 -3.49 -5.88
CA ILE A 314 2.52 -2.80 -4.81
C ILE A 314 1.50 -2.37 -3.74
N PRO A 315 1.60 -2.90 -2.51
CA PRO A 315 0.77 -2.44 -1.40
C PRO A 315 1.25 -1.07 -0.94
N VAL A 316 0.30 -0.17 -0.67
CA VAL A 316 0.59 1.14 -0.08
C VAL A 316 -0.42 1.48 1.01
N SER A 317 0.07 2.05 2.11
CA SER A 317 -0.76 2.48 3.25
C SER A 317 -0.93 4.00 3.29
N ASN A 318 -0.10 4.74 2.56
CA ASN A 318 -0.19 6.20 2.43
C ASN A 318 0.44 6.69 1.12
N PHE A 319 0.17 7.96 0.80
CA PHE A 319 0.66 8.65 -0.39
C PHE A 319 2.19 8.69 -0.48
N ASN A 320 2.88 8.98 0.62
CA ASN A 320 4.33 9.04 0.64
C ASN A 320 4.96 7.68 0.35
N GLU A 321 4.36 6.58 0.80
CA GLU A 321 4.79 5.22 0.45
C GLU A 321 4.65 4.96 -1.05
N ALA A 322 3.55 5.40 -1.67
CA ALA A 322 3.37 5.31 -3.12
C ALA A 322 4.39 6.14 -3.90
N VAL A 323 4.60 7.41 -3.52
CA VAL A 323 5.64 8.27 -4.12
C VAL A 323 7.02 7.67 -3.90
N ASN A 324 7.34 7.13 -2.73
CA ASN A 324 8.63 6.51 -2.47
C ASN A 324 8.83 5.30 -3.35
N TRP A 325 7.84 4.40 -3.45
CA TRP A 325 7.91 3.23 -4.34
C TRP A 325 8.13 3.61 -5.80
N LEU A 326 7.41 4.63 -6.28
CA LEU A 326 7.48 5.06 -7.67
C LEU A 326 8.68 5.96 -7.97
N SER A 327 9.11 6.82 -7.04
CA SER A 327 10.27 7.71 -7.21
C SER A 327 11.59 6.97 -6.99
N TRP A 328 11.55 5.79 -6.37
CA TRP A 328 12.75 5.05 -6.08
C TRP A 328 13.47 4.64 -7.37
N ARG A 329 14.73 5.08 -7.45
CA ARG A 329 15.71 4.56 -8.41
C ARG A 329 16.93 4.10 -7.64
N LEU A 330 17.54 3.01 -8.07
CA LEU A 330 18.90 2.68 -7.65
C LEU A 330 19.92 3.74 -8.11
N GLY A 331 19.64 4.43 -9.23
CA GLY A 331 20.41 5.60 -9.70
C GLY A 331 20.32 6.84 -8.80
N SER A 332 19.34 6.91 -7.89
CA SER A 332 19.22 7.99 -6.89
C SER A 332 20.10 7.77 -5.65
N CYS A 333 20.79 6.62 -5.57
CA CYS A 333 21.70 6.25 -4.49
C CYS A 333 23.07 5.81 -5.07
N PRO A 334 23.93 6.74 -5.52
CA PRO A 334 25.22 6.42 -6.15
C PRO A 334 26.11 5.50 -5.30
N LYS A 335 26.09 5.72 -3.98
CA LYS A 335 26.83 4.90 -3.02
C LYS A 335 26.37 3.43 -3.01
N ALA A 336 25.07 3.17 -3.13
CA ALA A 336 24.55 1.82 -3.22
C ALA A 336 24.92 1.17 -4.56
N ALA A 337 24.85 1.91 -5.66
CA ALA A 337 25.29 1.45 -6.98
C ALA A 337 26.79 1.11 -7.02
N ASP A 338 27.63 1.95 -6.39
CA ASP A 338 29.07 1.71 -6.22
C ASP A 338 29.33 0.47 -5.36
N ASP A 339 28.62 0.35 -4.23
CA ASP A 339 28.73 -0.80 -3.34
C ASP A 339 28.36 -2.10 -4.10
N ILE A 340 27.24 -2.14 -4.84
CA ILE A 340 26.83 -3.30 -5.66
C ILE A 340 27.87 -3.61 -6.74
N THR A 341 28.33 -2.60 -7.49
CA THR A 341 29.32 -2.80 -8.55
C THR A 341 30.62 -3.35 -7.96
N SER A 342 31.03 -2.87 -6.79
CA SER A 342 32.22 -3.32 -6.09
C SER A 342 32.10 -4.74 -5.51
N LEU A 343 30.90 -5.14 -5.07
CA LEU A 343 30.63 -6.44 -4.48
C LEU A 343 30.49 -7.53 -5.56
N THR A 344 29.89 -7.18 -6.70
CA THR A 344 29.45 -8.13 -7.73
C THR A 344 30.33 -8.16 -8.98
N GLY A 345 31.08 -7.08 -9.25
CA GLY A 345 31.80 -6.89 -10.51
C GLY A 345 30.88 -6.62 -11.72
N ILE A 346 29.56 -6.54 -11.51
CA ILE A 346 28.56 -6.24 -12.53
C ILE A 346 28.32 -4.73 -12.50
N ALA A 347 28.46 -4.06 -13.65
CA ALA A 347 28.15 -2.65 -13.75
C ALA A 347 26.66 -2.44 -13.47
N PHE A 348 26.36 -1.58 -12.49
CA PHE A 348 25.00 -1.43 -11.98
C PHE A 348 23.97 -0.96 -13.04
N ALA A 349 24.43 -0.23 -14.07
CA ALA A 349 23.60 0.19 -15.20
C ALA A 349 22.95 -0.98 -15.97
N ASP A 350 23.44 -2.21 -15.78
CA ASP A 350 22.97 -3.43 -16.44
C ASP A 350 21.89 -4.18 -15.63
N LEU A 351 21.46 -3.68 -14.46
CA LEU A 351 20.49 -4.34 -13.56
C LEU A 351 19.11 -3.62 -13.54
N PRO A 352 18.01 -4.28 -13.94
CA PRO A 352 16.67 -3.69 -13.88
C PRO A 352 16.15 -3.57 -12.43
N ILE A 353 15.33 -2.54 -12.17
CA ILE A 353 14.72 -2.24 -10.87
C ILE A 353 13.49 -3.13 -10.62
N GLY A 354 13.56 -4.00 -9.61
CA GLY A 354 12.44 -4.86 -9.16
C GLY A 354 12.86 -6.31 -8.97
N ASP A 355 12.07 -7.10 -8.24
CA ASP A 355 12.28 -8.55 -8.12
C ASP A 355 12.49 -9.15 -9.52
N ALA A 356 13.73 -9.50 -9.83
CA ALA A 356 14.13 -9.92 -11.17
C ALA A 356 13.81 -11.40 -11.37
N GLU A 357 12.59 -11.70 -11.82
CA GLU A 357 12.42 -12.80 -12.77
C GLU A 357 12.93 -12.30 -14.14
N LEU A 358 14.08 -12.82 -14.55
CA LEU A 358 14.74 -12.42 -15.79
C LEU A 358 14.05 -13.03 -17.00
N ASN A 359 13.43 -12.17 -17.81
CA ASN A 359 12.97 -12.45 -19.17
C ASN A 359 14.15 -12.83 -20.10
N GLY A 360 14.54 -14.10 -20.10
CA GLY A 360 15.32 -14.72 -21.18
C GLY A 360 16.80 -14.32 -21.29
N THR A 361 17.29 -13.37 -20.48
CA THR A 361 18.71 -13.00 -20.45
C THR A 361 19.50 -13.95 -19.54
N LYS A 362 20.49 -14.66 -20.10
CA LYS A 362 21.44 -15.46 -19.32
C LYS A 362 22.31 -14.53 -18.45
N LEU A 363 21.93 -14.32 -17.20
CA LEU A 363 22.90 -13.87 -16.19
C LEU A 363 23.92 -15.00 -15.91
N PRO A 364 25.19 -14.68 -15.61
CA PRO A 364 26.09 -15.64 -14.97
C PRO A 364 25.44 -16.14 -13.68
N ALA A 365 25.54 -17.43 -13.39
CA ALA A 365 24.75 -18.11 -12.35
C ALA A 365 24.66 -17.35 -11.00
N GLY A 366 23.44 -17.00 -10.59
CA GLY A 366 23.12 -16.49 -9.24
C GLY A 366 22.15 -15.32 -9.27
N ILE A 367 20.87 -15.57 -8.98
CA ILE A 367 19.85 -14.52 -8.88
C ILE A 367 20.16 -13.64 -7.66
N LEU A 368 20.20 -12.32 -7.86
CA LEU A 368 20.38 -11.31 -6.83
C LEU A 368 19.01 -10.83 -6.35
N ARG A 369 18.69 -11.01 -5.07
CA ARG A 369 17.64 -10.22 -4.39
C ARG A 369 18.32 -9.17 -3.52
N LEU A 370 17.83 -7.94 -3.54
CA LEU A 370 18.46 -6.82 -2.84
C LEU A 370 17.46 -6.16 -1.88
N ASP A 371 17.81 -6.08 -0.59
CA ASP A 371 17.04 -5.34 0.41
C ASP A 371 17.78 -4.02 0.74
N TYR A 372 17.10 -2.87 0.64
CA TYR A 372 17.68 -1.54 0.87
C TYR A 372 16.90 -0.69 1.88
N GLY A 373 17.65 0.14 2.62
CA GLY A 373 17.09 1.14 3.53
C GLY A 373 16.81 2.43 2.77
N HIS A 374 15.53 2.70 2.51
CA HIS A 374 15.07 3.82 1.68
C HIS A 374 15.57 5.19 2.17
N ALA A 375 15.75 5.38 3.49
CA ALA A 375 16.16 6.66 4.08
C ALA A 375 17.68 6.93 4.08
N ALA A 376 18.53 5.91 3.91
CA ALA A 376 19.97 6.04 4.15
C ALA A 376 20.86 5.68 2.95
N CYS A 377 20.27 5.26 1.82
CA CYS A 377 21.00 4.78 0.64
C CYS A 377 22.09 3.73 0.99
N ASN A 378 21.83 2.88 1.99
CA ASN A 378 22.75 1.80 2.37
C ASN A 378 22.15 0.45 1.94
N LEU A 379 22.97 -0.38 1.30
CA LEU A 379 22.68 -1.79 1.02
C LEU A 379 22.46 -2.53 2.34
N ILE A 380 21.26 -3.07 2.57
CA ILE A 380 20.97 -3.80 3.81
C ILE A 380 21.31 -5.28 3.62
N ARG A 381 20.84 -5.91 2.52
CA ARG A 381 21.09 -7.33 2.23
C ARG A 381 21.17 -7.59 0.74
N PHE A 382 21.95 -8.59 0.36
CA PHE A 382 21.93 -9.16 -0.98
C PHE A 382 21.97 -10.69 -0.92
N TRP A 383 21.27 -11.34 -1.84
CA TRP A 383 21.17 -12.80 -1.92
C TRP A 383 21.93 -13.34 -3.13
N TYR A 384 22.74 -14.38 -2.94
CA TYR A 384 23.33 -15.16 -4.04
C TYR A 384 22.95 -16.63 -3.92
N PHE A 385 22.20 -17.15 -4.88
CA PHE A 385 21.86 -18.58 -4.93
C PHE A 385 22.96 -19.41 -5.59
N TRP A 386 23.48 -20.42 -4.88
CA TRP A 386 24.58 -21.27 -5.37
C TRP A 386 24.02 -22.46 -6.19
N ARG A 387 23.45 -22.14 -7.36
CA ARG A 387 22.76 -23.13 -8.23
C ARG A 387 23.72 -24.08 -8.93
N ASP A 388 24.84 -23.58 -9.45
CA ASP A 388 25.90 -24.41 -10.04
C ASP A 388 27.04 -24.59 -9.04
N ARG A 389 27.12 -25.79 -8.46
CA ARG A 389 28.08 -26.15 -7.40
C ARG A 389 29.44 -26.55 -7.95
N GLY A 390 29.59 -26.67 -9.28
CA GLY A 390 30.88 -26.84 -9.95
C GLY A 390 31.70 -25.55 -10.01
N VAL A 391 31.05 -24.40 -9.83
CA VAL A 391 31.67 -23.07 -9.85
C VAL A 391 31.73 -22.50 -8.43
N PRO A 392 32.91 -22.10 -7.92
CA PRO A 392 33.01 -21.40 -6.65
C PRO A 392 32.27 -20.06 -6.70
N LEU A 393 31.39 -19.82 -5.72
CA LEU A 393 30.73 -18.53 -5.55
C LEU A 393 31.68 -17.60 -4.78
N ARG A 394 32.02 -16.45 -5.38
CA ARG A 394 32.96 -15.47 -4.80
C ARG A 394 32.27 -14.12 -4.60
N VAL A 395 32.46 -13.54 -3.42
CA VAL A 395 31.98 -12.21 -3.04
C VAL A 395 33.16 -11.40 -2.53
N HIS A 396 33.39 -10.23 -3.11
CA HIS A 396 34.42 -9.30 -2.65
C HIS A 396 33.79 -8.26 -1.74
N PHE A 397 34.49 -7.81 -0.70
CA PHE A 397 33.99 -6.80 0.23
C PHE A 397 34.87 -5.57 0.17
N VAL A 398 34.24 -4.40 0.05
CA VAL A 398 34.90 -3.09 0.06
C VAL A 398 34.66 -2.40 1.39
N LYS A 399 35.69 -1.74 1.96
CA LYS A 399 35.65 -1.05 3.27
C LYS A 399 35.23 -1.95 4.45
N SER A 400 35.65 -3.22 4.41
CA SER A 400 35.37 -4.24 5.43
C SER A 400 36.67 -4.77 6.04
N THR A 401 36.59 -5.45 7.20
CA THR A 401 37.69 -6.29 7.71
C THR A 401 37.89 -7.55 6.85
N MET A 402 36.85 -7.97 6.13
CA MET A 402 36.89 -9.04 5.13
C MET A 402 37.22 -8.44 3.77
N ARG A 403 38.08 -9.11 3.00
CA ARG A 403 38.40 -8.77 1.60
C ARG A 403 37.57 -9.60 0.63
N GLN A 404 37.37 -10.87 0.94
CA GLN A 404 36.66 -11.80 0.05
C GLN A 404 36.06 -12.94 0.85
N ALA A 405 34.89 -13.42 0.45
CA ALA A 405 34.36 -14.72 0.84
C ALA A 405 34.16 -15.59 -0.40
N THR A 406 34.51 -16.86 -0.29
CA THR A 406 34.37 -17.85 -1.35
C THR A 406 33.67 -19.08 -0.79
N LEU A 407 32.57 -19.47 -1.40
CA LEU A 407 31.88 -20.72 -1.13
C LEU A 407 32.19 -21.69 -2.26
N SER A 408 32.78 -22.84 -1.93
CA SER A 408 33.23 -23.83 -2.91
C SER A 408 33.04 -25.25 -2.40
N MET A 409 32.92 -26.21 -3.31
CA MET A 409 32.98 -27.63 -2.97
C MET A 409 34.44 -28.06 -2.87
N MET A 410 34.89 -28.43 -1.67
CA MET A 410 36.22 -28.99 -1.45
C MET A 410 36.08 -30.39 -0.84
N HIS A 411 36.69 -31.38 -1.49
CA HIS A 411 36.61 -32.79 -1.08
C HIS A 411 35.16 -33.27 -0.85
N GLY A 412 34.24 -32.85 -1.73
CA GLY A 412 32.82 -33.21 -1.65
C GLY A 412 32.03 -32.50 -0.54
N ARG A 413 32.62 -31.53 0.17
CA ARG A 413 31.94 -30.75 1.21
C ARG A 413 31.90 -29.25 0.87
N PRO A 414 30.75 -28.58 1.11
CA PRO A 414 30.67 -27.13 0.98
C PRO A 414 31.61 -26.49 2.00
N THR A 415 32.49 -25.63 1.54
CA THR A 415 33.50 -24.97 2.37
C THR A 415 33.47 -23.47 2.12
N LEU A 416 33.35 -22.71 3.21
CA LEU A 416 33.45 -21.26 3.19
C LEU A 416 34.90 -20.85 3.46
N ILE A 417 35.46 -20.02 2.58
CA ILE A 417 36.79 -19.44 2.69
C ILE A 417 36.63 -17.93 2.80
N ILE A 418 37.11 -17.32 3.88
CA ILE A 418 37.13 -15.87 4.06
C ILE A 418 38.58 -15.41 4.04
N THR A 419 38.87 -14.41 3.21
CA THR A 419 40.16 -13.72 3.16
C THR A 419 40.01 -12.36 3.80
N ASP A 420 40.86 -11.99 4.74
CA ASP A 420 40.88 -10.66 5.35
C ASP A 420 41.64 -9.63 4.50
N THR A 421 41.57 -8.35 4.86
CA THR A 421 42.27 -7.27 4.15
C THR A 421 43.79 -7.34 4.25
N ARG A 422 44.34 -8.14 5.18
CA ARG A 422 45.78 -8.43 5.31
C ARG A 422 46.20 -9.65 4.49
N GLY A 423 45.27 -10.25 3.74
CA GLY A 423 45.52 -11.40 2.87
C GLY A 423 45.52 -12.75 3.60
N ARG A 424 45.14 -12.82 4.88
CA ARG A 424 45.04 -14.10 5.60
C ARG A 424 43.74 -14.79 5.22
N ALA A 425 43.82 -16.07 4.88
CA ALA A 425 42.67 -16.89 4.55
C ALA A 425 42.29 -17.81 5.71
N TYR A 426 40.99 -17.94 5.94
CA TYR A 426 40.39 -18.80 6.94
C TYR A 426 39.35 -19.65 6.23
N SER A 427 39.35 -20.96 6.47
CA SER A 427 38.41 -21.88 5.83
C SER A 427 37.65 -22.70 6.85
N LYS A 428 36.37 -22.94 6.60
CA LYS A 428 35.53 -23.79 7.43
C LYS A 428 34.60 -24.64 6.57
N ALA A 429 34.74 -25.96 6.70
CA ALA A 429 33.78 -26.90 6.12
C ALA A 429 32.42 -26.69 6.80
N LEU A 430 31.38 -26.54 6.00
CA LEU A 430 30.05 -26.28 6.50
C LEU A 430 29.36 -27.60 6.86
N PRO A 431 28.59 -27.63 7.96
CA PRO A 431 27.89 -28.83 8.40
C PRO A 431 26.72 -29.19 7.48
N ARG A 432 26.21 -28.21 6.72
CA ARG A 432 25.08 -28.34 5.80
C ARG A 432 25.43 -27.73 4.45
N LEU A 433 24.73 -28.18 3.42
CA LEU A 433 24.77 -27.59 2.08
C LEU A 433 23.89 -26.33 2.07
N PRO A 434 24.47 -25.12 1.93
CA PRO A 434 23.68 -23.92 1.79
C PRO A 434 23.06 -23.82 0.38
N ASP A 435 21.83 -23.37 0.31
CA ASP A 435 21.12 -23.03 -0.93
C ASP A 435 21.53 -21.64 -1.44
N ALA A 436 21.92 -20.75 -0.53
CA ALA A 436 22.34 -19.40 -0.84
C ALA A 436 23.41 -18.87 0.13
N LEU A 437 24.22 -17.94 -0.37
CA LEU A 437 25.08 -17.07 0.42
C LEU A 437 24.47 -15.66 0.42
N VAL A 438 24.23 -15.11 1.60
CA VAL A 438 23.65 -13.78 1.78
C VAL A 438 24.69 -12.88 2.42
N GLY A 439 25.03 -11.77 1.77
CA GLY A 439 25.78 -10.70 2.44
C GLY A 439 24.82 -9.68 2.99
N TYR A 440 25.06 -9.21 4.21
CA TYR A 440 24.24 -8.18 4.85
C TYR A 440 25.10 -7.14 5.55
N PHE A 441 24.55 -5.95 5.73
CA PHE A 441 25.13 -4.87 6.51
C PHE A 441 24.20 -4.56 7.68
N ILE A 442 24.44 -5.17 8.85
CA ILE A 442 23.72 -4.79 10.08
C ILE A 442 24.50 -3.62 10.69
N SER A 443 23.88 -2.46 10.81
CA SER A 443 24.40 -1.33 11.60
C SER A 443 25.86 -0.96 11.27
N ASN A 444 26.17 -0.80 9.97
CA ASN A 444 27.52 -0.52 9.45
C ASN A 444 28.58 -1.62 9.66
N ARG A 445 28.18 -2.85 10.01
CA ARG A 445 29.09 -4.01 10.05
C ARG A 445 28.78 -4.97 8.92
N PRO A 446 29.72 -5.24 8.01
CA PRO A 446 29.56 -6.27 6.99
C PRO A 446 29.52 -7.64 7.65
N GLY A 447 28.52 -8.45 7.29
CA GLY A 447 28.34 -9.83 7.76
C GLY A 447 27.90 -10.75 6.63
N ILE A 448 28.07 -12.06 6.85
CA ILE A 448 27.66 -13.10 5.91
C ILE A 448 26.70 -14.03 6.65
N ALA A 449 25.59 -14.37 6.01
CA ALA A 449 24.70 -15.44 6.42
C ALA A 449 24.67 -16.51 5.33
N LEU A 450 24.62 -17.78 5.74
CA LEU A 450 24.51 -18.92 4.84
C LEU A 450 23.12 -19.52 5.02
N TRP A 451 22.29 -19.46 3.98
CA TRP A 451 20.93 -19.98 4.06
C TRP A 451 20.93 -21.47 3.72
N THR A 452 20.46 -22.31 4.63
CA THR A 452 20.46 -23.78 4.48
C THR A 452 19.07 -24.37 4.22
N SER A 453 18.01 -23.59 4.43
CA SER A 453 16.63 -23.89 4.02
C SER A 453 15.75 -22.63 4.12
N PRO A 454 14.54 -22.57 3.53
CA PRO A 454 13.64 -21.41 3.65
C PRO A 454 13.42 -20.89 5.08
N HIS A 455 13.62 -21.75 6.10
CA HIS A 455 13.40 -21.44 7.50
C HIS A 455 14.66 -21.60 8.37
N THR A 456 15.86 -21.70 7.80
CA THR A 456 17.09 -21.81 8.60
C THR A 456 18.27 -21.15 7.92
N TYR A 457 19.09 -20.44 8.72
CA TYR A 457 20.32 -19.83 8.23
C TYR A 457 21.40 -19.84 9.31
N ASP A 458 22.66 -19.89 8.88
CA ASP A 458 23.83 -19.79 9.74
C ASP A 458 24.42 -18.38 9.64
N TYR A 459 24.49 -17.66 10.76
CA TYR A 459 25.27 -16.43 10.85
C TYR A 459 26.76 -16.75 10.88
N VAL A 460 27.54 -16.08 10.05
CA VAL A 460 28.98 -16.24 9.98
C VAL A 460 29.66 -15.09 10.72
N GLY A 461 30.32 -15.42 11.82
CA GLY A 461 31.23 -14.54 12.53
C GLY A 461 32.65 -14.71 12.04
N PHE A 462 33.36 -13.59 11.92
CA PHE A 462 34.76 -13.58 11.57
C PHE A 462 35.57 -12.71 12.54
N GLY A 463 36.66 -13.26 13.05
CA GLY A 463 37.57 -12.57 13.97
C GLY A 463 38.99 -13.14 13.91
N ALA A 464 39.89 -12.63 14.75
CA ALA A 464 41.31 -13.01 14.73
C ALA A 464 41.58 -14.52 14.92
N GLN A 465 40.61 -15.27 15.46
CA GLN A 465 40.72 -16.70 15.75
C GLN A 465 40.05 -17.60 14.69
N GLY A 466 39.46 -17.04 13.62
CA GLY A 466 38.86 -17.81 12.52
C GLY A 466 37.37 -17.57 12.29
N ILE A 467 36.70 -18.56 11.68
CA ILE A 467 35.28 -18.51 11.30
C ILE A 467 34.41 -19.18 12.37
N THR A 468 33.49 -18.41 12.95
CA THR A 468 32.45 -18.91 13.86
C THR A 468 31.12 -19.02 13.11
N LEU A 469 30.37 -20.08 13.33
CA LEU A 469 29.03 -20.27 12.76
C LEU A 469 28.03 -20.29 13.90
N TRP A 470 27.00 -19.46 13.84
CA TRP A 470 25.88 -19.49 14.77
C TRP A 470 24.62 -19.89 14.01
N HIS A 471 24.04 -21.03 14.38
CA HIS A 471 22.80 -21.49 13.78
C HIS A 471 21.62 -20.65 14.30
N ALA A 472 20.83 -20.09 13.39
CA ALA A 472 19.65 -19.31 13.71
C ALA A 472 18.42 -19.86 12.98
N GLN A 473 17.29 -19.90 13.69
CA GLN A 473 15.98 -19.99 13.07
C GLN A 473 15.43 -18.56 12.96
N PRO A 474 14.83 -18.17 11.82
CA PRO A 474 14.12 -16.91 11.70
C PRO A 474 12.86 -17.00 12.57
N THR A 475 12.98 -16.64 13.85
CA THR A 475 11.83 -16.24 14.65
C THR A 475 11.54 -14.78 14.29
N GLN A 476 10.45 -14.58 13.53
CA GLN A 476 9.80 -13.32 13.11
C GLN A 476 10.67 -12.06 13.00
#